data_AF-A0A150PMX5-F1
#
_entry.id   AF-A0A150PMX5-F1
#
_cell.length_a   1.000
_cell.length_b   1.000
_cell.length_c   1.000
_cell.angle_alpha   90.00
_cell.angle_beta   90.00
_cell.angle_gamma   90.00
#
_symmetry.space_group_name_H-M   'P 1'
#
loop_
_entity.id
_entity.type
_entity.pdbx_description
1 polymer ?
#
loop_
_entity_poly.entity_id
_entity_poly.type
_entity_poly.pdbx_seq_one_letter_code
_entity_poly.pdbx_strand_id
1 'polypeptide(L)'
;MFCMDHGGTIRRTPLWGGEGPPIGAGRRGTGISAIPLPGGHTILAFLSDRKTSEGAVTQAFAVLDDKPAVPLSEEGSGATFVALSPWKGGALAMYIDARSALTPVHARTVGVTPEGKLELGPDAVLFVGDAGESRMGGALAIGADGPAFALLPASKDMSAFGMAAIRIDQAPRDDMPAVWSLYPNGLSPAPIAATQGVSPIHVARVRPTAREPGSPLALELGQLDAEGRFQPRCLAVEGKSFKHVAVEADRDGSLWIAYTTGAGTFIEQRAVGP
;
A
#
# COMPACT_ATOMS: atom_id res chain seq x y z
N MET A 1 6.80 -17.17 -5.60
CA MET A 1 7.15 -15.87 -4.98
C MET A 1 7.50 -14.90 -6.09
N PHE A 2 7.23 -13.60 -5.95
CA PHE A 2 7.74 -12.59 -6.89
C PHE A 2 8.86 -11.82 -6.22
N CYS A 3 9.93 -11.57 -6.97
CA CYS A 3 11.08 -10.82 -6.50
C CYS A 3 11.49 -9.81 -7.56
N MET A 4 11.88 -8.61 -7.11
CA MET A 4 12.53 -7.61 -7.94
C MET A 4 14.01 -7.57 -7.60
N ASP A 5 14.88 -7.72 -8.60
CA ASP A 5 16.33 -7.60 -8.42
C ASP A 5 16.78 -6.14 -8.27
N HIS A 6 18.05 -5.92 -7.96
CA HIS A 6 18.62 -4.57 -7.83
C HIS A 6 18.60 -3.78 -9.15
N GLY A 7 18.55 -4.48 -10.30
CA GLY A 7 18.41 -3.90 -11.62
C GLY A 7 17.01 -3.38 -11.92
N GLY A 8 15.99 -3.88 -11.20
CA GLY A 8 14.57 -3.64 -11.42
C GLY A 8 13.87 -4.79 -12.14
N THR A 9 14.56 -5.86 -12.52
CA THR A 9 13.92 -7.01 -13.18
C THR A 9 13.02 -7.72 -12.19
N ILE A 10 11.76 -7.94 -12.55
CA ILE A 10 10.81 -8.70 -11.75
C ILE A 10 10.71 -10.12 -12.32
N ARG A 11 10.79 -11.11 -11.43
CA ARG A 11 10.69 -12.54 -11.78
C ARG A 11 9.75 -13.24 -10.82
N ARG A 12 9.13 -14.32 -11.32
CA ARG A 12 8.44 -15.30 -10.48
C ARG A 12 9.41 -16.42 -10.12
N THR A 13 9.79 -16.51 -8.85
CA THR A 13 10.62 -17.59 -8.31
C THR A 13 9.73 -18.78 -7.95
N PRO A 14 9.98 -19.99 -8.52
CA PRO A 14 9.31 -21.22 -8.12
C PRO A 14 9.62 -21.58 -6.66
N LEU A 15 8.71 -22.29 -6.00
CA LEU A 15 8.89 -22.69 -4.59
C LEU A 15 10.09 -23.61 -4.37
N TRP A 16 10.44 -24.43 -5.37
CA TRP A 16 11.59 -25.33 -5.35
C TRP A 16 12.91 -24.65 -5.77
N GLY A 17 12.91 -23.32 -5.94
CA GLY A 17 14.07 -22.55 -6.35
C GLY A 17 14.27 -22.47 -7.87
N GLY A 18 15.28 -21.69 -8.28
CA GLY A 18 15.60 -21.37 -9.68
C GLY A 18 15.11 -19.98 -10.12
N GLU A 19 15.61 -19.53 -11.27
CA GLU A 19 15.18 -18.26 -11.87
C GLU A 19 14.06 -18.51 -12.88
N GLY A 20 12.89 -17.92 -12.64
CA GLY A 20 11.84 -17.80 -13.65
C GLY A 20 12.18 -16.74 -14.70
N PRO A 21 11.48 -16.73 -15.85
CA PRO A 21 11.65 -15.70 -16.86
C PRO A 21 11.33 -14.30 -16.28
N PRO A 22 11.90 -13.22 -16.85
CA PRO A 22 11.49 -11.86 -16.54
C PRO A 22 10.01 -11.67 -16.89
N ILE A 23 9.23 -11.11 -15.96
CA ILE A 23 7.80 -10.83 -16.15
C ILE A 23 7.48 -9.34 -16.09
N GLY A 24 8.47 -8.51 -15.73
CA GLY A 24 8.34 -7.06 -15.65
C GLY A 24 9.67 -6.39 -15.36
N ALA A 25 9.68 -5.06 -15.49
CA ALA A 25 10.79 -4.21 -15.12
C ALA A 25 10.25 -3.10 -14.21
N GLY A 26 10.46 -3.23 -12.91
CA GLY A 26 10.04 -2.26 -11.91
C GLY A 26 11.06 -1.14 -11.69
N ARG A 27 10.58 -0.04 -11.14
CA ARG A 27 11.40 1.07 -10.66
C ARG A 27 12.19 0.63 -9.43
N ARG A 28 13.49 0.90 -9.42
CA ARG A 28 14.36 0.51 -8.31
C ARG A 28 13.92 1.21 -7.02
N GLY A 29 13.92 0.46 -5.92
CA GLY A 29 13.59 0.97 -4.59
C GLY A 29 12.08 1.15 -4.34
N THR A 30 11.21 0.68 -5.24
CA THR A 30 9.76 0.61 -4.99
C THR A 30 9.34 -0.80 -4.60
N GLY A 31 8.17 -0.90 -3.96
CA GLY A 31 7.56 -2.20 -3.66
C GLY A 31 6.89 -2.81 -4.89
N ILE A 32 6.63 -4.12 -4.80
CA ILE A 32 5.69 -4.84 -5.65
C ILE A 32 4.56 -5.36 -4.77
N SER A 33 3.37 -5.51 -5.34
CA SER A 33 2.23 -6.11 -4.66
C SER A 33 1.70 -7.26 -5.49
N ALA A 34 1.50 -8.43 -4.90
CA ALA A 34 1.01 -9.58 -5.64
C ALA A 34 -0.01 -10.33 -4.82
N ILE A 35 -1.07 -10.80 -5.48
CA ILE A 35 -2.16 -11.52 -4.85
C ILE A 35 -2.61 -12.70 -5.71
N PRO A 36 -3.08 -13.79 -5.10
CA PRO A 36 -3.83 -14.81 -5.82
C PRO A 36 -5.23 -14.29 -6.18
N LEU A 37 -5.78 -14.82 -7.25
CA LEU A 37 -7.17 -14.66 -7.66
C LEU A 37 -7.87 -16.02 -7.74
N PRO A 38 -9.22 -16.06 -7.75
CA PRO A 38 -9.96 -17.29 -8.04
C PRO A 38 -9.52 -17.93 -9.35
N GLY A 39 -9.71 -19.25 -9.48
CA GLY A 39 -9.31 -19.99 -10.69
C GLY A 39 -7.81 -20.26 -10.82
N GLY A 40 -7.02 -19.98 -9.78
CA GLY A 40 -5.57 -20.20 -9.77
C GLY A 40 -4.77 -19.08 -10.46
N HIS A 41 -5.44 -17.98 -10.80
CA HIS A 41 -4.81 -16.80 -11.37
C HIS A 41 -3.95 -16.07 -10.34
N THR A 42 -2.97 -15.30 -10.82
CA THR A 42 -2.14 -14.44 -9.97
C THR A 42 -1.96 -13.08 -10.62
N ILE A 43 -2.17 -12.01 -9.86
CA ILE A 43 -1.88 -10.65 -10.29
C ILE A 43 -0.67 -10.13 -9.54
N LEU A 44 0.24 -9.49 -10.27
CA LEU A 44 1.35 -8.70 -9.77
C LEU A 44 1.13 -7.24 -10.19
N ALA A 45 1.30 -6.29 -9.28
CA ALA A 45 1.38 -4.87 -9.56
C ALA A 45 2.74 -4.29 -9.15
N PHE A 46 3.22 -3.33 -9.93
CA PHE A 46 4.50 -2.66 -9.70
C PHE A 46 4.51 -1.27 -10.35
N LEU A 47 5.48 -0.46 -9.97
CA LEU A 47 5.75 0.84 -10.59
C LEU A 47 6.88 0.70 -11.60
N SER A 48 6.80 1.35 -12.77
CA SER A 48 7.88 1.39 -13.76
C SER A 48 8.02 2.79 -14.35
N ASP A 49 9.25 3.15 -14.73
CA ASP A 49 9.52 4.40 -15.43
C ASP A 49 9.27 4.22 -16.94
N ARG A 50 8.46 5.11 -17.51
CA ARG A 50 8.19 5.20 -18.95
C ARG A 50 8.80 6.48 -19.49
N LYS A 51 9.54 6.39 -20.59
CA LYS A 51 10.01 7.57 -21.32
C LYS A 51 8.84 8.13 -22.12
N THR A 52 8.48 9.37 -21.85
CA THR A 52 7.54 10.17 -22.65
C THR A 52 8.31 11.28 -23.36
N SER A 53 7.64 12.03 -24.24
CA SER A 53 8.21 13.24 -24.86
C SER A 53 8.57 14.33 -23.85
N GLU A 54 7.97 14.30 -22.66
CA GLU A 54 8.16 15.30 -21.60
C GLU A 54 9.16 14.86 -20.51
N GLY A 55 9.66 13.62 -20.58
CA GLY A 55 10.63 13.08 -19.64
C GLY A 55 10.29 11.66 -19.17
N ALA A 56 11.00 11.18 -18.14
CA ALA A 56 10.67 9.91 -17.52
C ALA A 56 9.52 10.09 -16.51
N VAL A 57 8.47 9.29 -16.66
CA VAL A 57 7.28 9.32 -15.81
C VAL A 57 7.06 7.94 -15.20
N THR A 58 6.80 7.88 -13.90
CA THR A 58 6.55 6.59 -13.21
C THR A 58 5.07 6.24 -13.29
N GLN A 59 4.75 5.09 -13.86
CA GLN A 59 3.39 4.60 -14.04
C GLN A 59 3.20 3.27 -13.28
N ALA A 60 1.97 3.02 -12.80
CA ALA A 60 1.60 1.74 -12.19
C ALA A 60 1.17 0.74 -13.27
N PHE A 61 1.62 -0.50 -13.14
CA PHE A 61 1.34 -1.61 -14.05
C PHE A 61 0.84 -2.83 -13.29
N ALA A 62 0.07 -3.68 -13.99
CA ALA A 62 -0.33 -5.01 -13.54
C ALA A 62 0.05 -6.09 -14.56
N VAL A 63 0.38 -7.27 -14.07
CA VAL A 63 0.67 -8.49 -14.82
C VAL A 63 -0.26 -9.59 -14.31
N LEU A 64 -1.01 -10.22 -15.21
CA LEU A 64 -1.84 -11.40 -14.93
C LEU A 64 -1.12 -12.65 -15.44
N ASP A 65 -0.89 -13.63 -14.58
CA ASP A 65 -0.30 -14.93 -14.94
C ASP A 65 0.96 -14.82 -15.81
N ASP A 66 1.85 -13.89 -15.45
CA ASP A 66 3.13 -13.69 -16.13
C ASP A 66 2.99 -13.22 -17.61
N LYS A 67 1.79 -12.77 -18.02
CA LYS A 67 1.49 -12.17 -19.34
C LYS A 67 2.00 -10.72 -19.43
N PRO A 68 1.98 -10.08 -20.63
CA PRO A 68 2.43 -8.70 -20.77
C PRO A 68 1.76 -7.73 -19.80
N ALA A 69 2.55 -6.79 -19.28
CA ALA A 69 2.08 -5.79 -18.34
C ALA A 69 1.04 -4.85 -18.97
N VAL A 70 -0.03 -4.58 -18.24
CA VAL A 70 -1.10 -3.65 -18.60
C VAL A 70 -1.00 -2.43 -17.68
N PRO A 71 -1.09 -1.20 -18.20
CA PRO A 71 -1.16 0.00 -17.37
C PRO A 71 -2.34 -0.03 -16.39
N LEU A 72 -2.08 0.16 -15.10
CA LEU A 72 -3.11 0.35 -14.08
C LEU A 72 -3.51 1.82 -13.95
N SER A 73 -2.53 2.71 -14.06
CA SER A 73 -2.72 4.16 -13.97
C SER A 73 -2.67 4.81 -15.36
N GLU A 74 -3.26 6.00 -15.50
CA GLU A 74 -3.32 6.73 -16.77
C GLU A 74 -1.92 7.07 -17.31
N GLU A 75 -1.82 7.26 -18.63
CA GLU A 75 -0.57 7.69 -19.25
C GLU A 75 -0.17 9.07 -18.73
N GLY A 76 1.09 9.21 -18.33
CA GLY A 76 1.54 10.44 -17.72
C GLY A 76 1.08 10.61 -16.27
N SER A 77 0.55 9.58 -15.60
CA SER A 77 0.37 9.54 -14.12
C SER A 77 1.71 9.43 -13.40
N GLY A 78 1.79 9.92 -12.17
CA GLY A 78 2.99 10.01 -11.33
C GLY A 78 3.04 9.04 -10.19
N ALA A 79 2.69 7.79 -10.47
CA ALA A 79 2.49 6.78 -9.45
C ALA A 79 3.75 6.63 -8.57
N THR A 80 3.58 6.86 -7.27
CA THR A 80 4.62 6.71 -6.24
C THR A 80 4.39 5.50 -5.35
N PHE A 81 3.17 4.94 -5.39
CA PHE A 81 2.77 3.76 -4.65
C PHE A 81 1.77 2.94 -5.44
N VAL A 82 1.79 1.61 -5.26
CA VAL A 82 0.76 0.69 -5.77
C VAL A 82 0.55 -0.47 -4.79
N ALA A 83 -0.70 -0.86 -4.58
CA ALA A 83 -1.07 -2.02 -3.77
C ALA A 83 -2.25 -2.76 -4.40
N LEU A 84 -2.27 -4.07 -4.20
CA LEU A 84 -3.38 -4.96 -4.53
C LEU A 84 -3.93 -5.58 -3.26
N SER A 85 -5.20 -5.95 -3.29
CA SER A 85 -5.79 -6.85 -2.30
C SER A 85 -6.95 -7.64 -2.90
N PRO A 86 -7.17 -8.91 -2.53
CA PRO A 86 -8.32 -9.68 -2.99
C PRO A 86 -9.63 -9.00 -2.58
N TRP A 87 -10.56 -8.84 -3.51
CA TRP A 87 -11.82 -8.15 -3.24
C TRP A 87 -12.95 -8.68 -4.12
N LYS A 88 -14.02 -9.19 -3.49
CA LYS A 88 -15.27 -9.64 -4.12
C LYS A 88 -15.08 -10.51 -5.39
N GLY A 89 -14.23 -11.53 -5.29
CA GLY A 89 -13.97 -12.46 -6.40
C GLY A 89 -12.98 -11.95 -7.45
N GLY A 90 -12.52 -10.71 -7.33
CA GLY A 90 -11.40 -10.15 -8.10
C GLY A 90 -10.38 -9.53 -7.16
N ALA A 91 -9.86 -8.37 -7.55
CA ALA A 91 -8.97 -7.54 -6.75
C ALA A 91 -9.45 -6.09 -6.67
N LEU A 92 -8.97 -5.41 -5.65
CA LEU A 92 -8.94 -3.96 -5.58
C LEU A 92 -7.49 -3.51 -5.77
N ALA A 93 -7.26 -2.63 -6.75
CA ALA A 93 -5.98 -1.97 -6.95
C ALA A 93 -6.06 -0.54 -6.42
N MET A 94 -5.05 -0.12 -5.67
CA MET A 94 -4.86 1.24 -5.19
C MET A 94 -3.52 1.76 -5.70
N TYR A 95 -3.46 3.00 -6.16
CA TYR A 95 -2.20 3.69 -6.44
C TYR A 95 -2.27 5.16 -6.02
N ILE A 96 -1.11 5.77 -5.75
CA ILE A 96 -1.01 7.17 -5.32
C ILE A 96 -0.18 7.92 -6.36
N ASP A 97 -0.72 8.98 -6.94
CA ASP A 97 0.04 9.93 -7.75
C ASP A 97 0.45 11.12 -6.88
N ALA A 98 1.75 11.29 -6.67
CA ALA A 98 2.29 12.33 -5.78
C ALA A 98 3.33 13.20 -6.49
N ARG A 99 3.16 13.46 -7.79
CA ARG A 99 4.02 14.40 -8.55
C ARG A 99 3.48 15.82 -8.62
N SER A 100 2.18 16.00 -8.46
CA SER A 100 1.52 17.28 -8.69
C SER A 100 1.50 18.13 -7.42
N ALA A 101 0.98 19.36 -7.52
CA ALA A 101 0.63 20.16 -6.33
C ALA A 101 -0.39 19.46 -5.42
N LEU A 102 -0.95 18.32 -5.83
CA LEU A 102 -1.89 17.51 -5.06
C LEU A 102 -1.46 16.05 -5.07
N THR A 103 -1.96 15.29 -4.09
CA THR A 103 -1.68 13.85 -3.96
C THR A 103 -2.95 13.01 -4.10
N PRO A 104 -3.47 12.80 -5.34
CA PRO A 104 -4.63 11.95 -5.55
C PRO A 104 -4.33 10.47 -5.24
N VAL A 105 -5.28 9.85 -4.54
CA VAL A 105 -5.35 8.42 -4.30
C VAL A 105 -6.37 7.83 -5.25
N HIS A 106 -5.90 6.93 -6.11
CA HIS A 106 -6.72 6.24 -7.07
C HIS A 106 -7.04 4.83 -6.60
N ALA A 107 -8.22 4.33 -6.96
CA ALA A 107 -8.53 2.92 -6.87
C ALA A 107 -9.44 2.43 -7.98
N ARG A 108 -9.28 1.17 -8.34
CA ARG A 108 -10.14 0.49 -9.32
C ARG A 108 -10.26 -1.00 -9.04
N THR A 109 -11.37 -1.58 -9.46
CA THR A 109 -11.54 -3.04 -9.42
C THR A 109 -10.73 -3.67 -10.54
N VAL A 110 -10.18 -4.86 -10.29
CA VAL A 110 -9.43 -5.65 -11.26
C VAL A 110 -10.00 -7.05 -11.28
N GLY A 111 -10.32 -7.54 -12.47
CA GLY A 111 -10.92 -8.85 -12.70
C GLY A 111 -10.19 -9.63 -13.79
N VAL A 112 -10.75 -10.78 -14.13
CA VAL A 112 -10.30 -11.63 -15.23
C VAL A 112 -11.49 -11.93 -16.13
N THR A 113 -11.38 -11.61 -17.42
CA THR A 113 -12.42 -11.91 -18.40
C THR A 113 -12.55 -13.43 -18.62
N PRO A 114 -13.66 -13.93 -19.19
CA PRO A 114 -13.79 -15.36 -19.54
C PRO A 114 -12.66 -15.88 -20.45
N GLU A 115 -12.03 -15.01 -21.25
CA GLU A 115 -10.88 -15.32 -22.12
C GLU A 115 -9.53 -15.28 -21.37
N GLY A 116 -9.55 -15.08 -20.05
CA GLY A 116 -8.34 -15.05 -19.22
C GLY A 116 -7.50 -13.78 -19.40
N LYS A 117 -8.12 -12.64 -19.71
CA LYS A 117 -7.45 -11.34 -19.82
C LYS A 117 -7.72 -10.48 -18.59
N LEU A 118 -6.80 -9.57 -18.29
CA LEU A 118 -6.98 -8.61 -17.22
C LEU A 118 -8.12 -7.64 -17.59
N GLU A 119 -9.12 -7.55 -16.73
CA GLU A 119 -10.22 -6.58 -16.84
C GLU A 119 -10.02 -5.48 -15.80
N LEU A 120 -10.05 -4.23 -16.23
CA LEU A 120 -9.90 -3.07 -15.35
C LEU A 120 -11.21 -2.31 -15.28
N GLY A 121 -11.79 -2.19 -14.08
CA GLY A 121 -12.94 -1.32 -13.83
C GLY A 121 -12.56 0.17 -13.92
N PRO A 122 -13.52 1.10 -13.81
CA PRO A 122 -13.25 2.53 -13.83
C PRO A 122 -12.17 2.94 -12.83
N ASP A 123 -11.34 3.91 -13.20
CA ASP A 123 -10.37 4.49 -12.29
C ASP A 123 -11.02 5.64 -11.53
N ALA A 124 -11.10 5.52 -10.21
CA ALA A 124 -11.73 6.51 -9.35
C ALA A 124 -10.69 7.23 -8.50
N VAL A 125 -10.79 8.56 -8.42
CA VAL A 125 -9.99 9.39 -7.52
C VAL A 125 -10.69 9.43 -6.17
N LEU A 126 -10.34 8.48 -5.29
CA LEU A 126 -10.97 8.30 -3.99
C LEU A 126 -10.87 9.55 -3.11
N PHE A 127 -9.72 10.20 -3.14
CA PHE A 127 -9.34 11.27 -2.23
C PHE A 127 -8.17 12.05 -2.82
N VAL A 128 -8.09 13.35 -2.53
CA VAL A 128 -6.98 14.21 -2.94
C VAL A 128 -6.33 14.81 -1.70
N GLY A 129 -5.10 14.38 -1.41
CA GLY A 129 -4.26 14.97 -0.36
C GLY A 129 -3.65 16.30 -0.78
N ASP A 130 -3.19 17.06 0.21
CA ASP A 130 -2.57 18.39 0.01
C ASP A 130 -1.16 18.30 -0.62
N ALA A 131 -0.63 19.46 -1.01
CA ALA A 131 0.67 19.62 -1.65
C ALA A 131 1.86 19.24 -0.74
N GLY A 132 2.95 18.80 -1.35
CA GLY A 132 4.27 18.73 -0.70
C GLY A 132 4.69 17.35 -0.18
N GLU A 133 3.87 16.33 -0.40
CA GLU A 133 4.16 14.97 0.11
C GLU A 133 4.81 14.12 -0.98
N SER A 134 6.11 14.32 -1.24
CA SER A 134 6.84 13.51 -2.22
C SER A 134 7.08 12.08 -1.69
N ARG A 135 6.91 11.06 -2.56
CA ARG A 135 7.16 9.64 -2.23
C ARG A 135 6.25 9.07 -1.13
N MET A 136 5.00 9.49 -1.14
CA MET A 136 3.97 8.95 -0.27
C MET A 136 3.74 7.46 -0.52
N GLY A 137 3.69 6.70 0.56
CA GLY A 137 3.16 5.33 0.57
C GLY A 137 1.79 5.31 1.23
N GLY A 138 0.99 4.32 0.88
CA GLY A 138 -0.26 4.02 1.56
C GLY A 138 -0.31 2.58 2.03
N ALA A 139 -1.47 2.13 2.47
CA ALA A 139 -1.76 0.72 2.65
C ALA A 139 -3.18 0.44 2.18
N LEU A 140 -3.38 -0.70 1.52
CA LEU A 140 -4.70 -1.24 1.27
C LEU A 140 -4.99 -2.28 2.34
N ALA A 141 -6.00 -2.05 3.16
CA ALA A 141 -6.39 -2.92 4.26
C ALA A 141 -7.72 -3.59 3.94
N ILE A 142 -7.83 -4.91 4.17
CA ILE A 142 -9.07 -5.65 3.91
C ILE A 142 -9.38 -6.57 5.08
N GLY A 143 -10.57 -6.43 5.66
CA GLY A 143 -11.11 -7.36 6.66
C GLY A 143 -11.52 -8.70 6.04
N ALA A 144 -11.70 -9.74 6.85
CA ALA A 144 -12.07 -11.08 6.37
C ALA A 144 -13.32 -11.07 5.46
N ASP A 145 -14.31 -10.22 5.79
CA ASP A 145 -15.57 -10.07 5.06
C ASP A 145 -15.71 -8.71 4.33
N GLY A 146 -14.61 -7.94 4.20
CA GLY A 146 -14.57 -6.75 3.35
C GLY A 146 -15.12 -5.44 3.93
N PRO A 147 -14.78 -5.08 5.18
CA PRO A 147 -14.03 -3.84 5.34
C PRO A 147 -12.87 -3.62 4.38
N ALA A 148 -13.00 -3.03 3.19
CA ALA A 148 -11.79 -2.52 2.52
C ALA A 148 -11.54 -1.05 2.89
N PHE A 149 -10.28 -0.69 3.13
CA PHE A 149 -9.86 0.67 3.42
C PHE A 149 -8.60 1.02 2.64
N ALA A 150 -8.63 2.14 1.92
CA ALA A 150 -7.41 2.81 1.48
C ALA A 150 -6.90 3.68 2.64
N LEU A 151 -5.68 3.42 3.10
CA LEU A 151 -5.04 4.15 4.19
C LEU A 151 -3.95 5.05 3.63
N LEU A 152 -4.03 6.33 3.98
CA LEU A 152 -3.11 7.36 3.50
C LEU A 152 -2.66 8.23 4.68
N PRO A 153 -1.37 8.20 5.05
CA PRO A 153 -0.77 9.25 5.86
C PRO A 153 -0.74 10.54 5.04
N ALA A 154 -1.42 11.60 5.47
CA ALA A 154 -1.50 12.85 4.75
C ALA A 154 -1.83 14.04 5.67
N SER A 155 -1.64 15.23 5.12
CA SER A 155 -2.13 16.48 5.68
C SER A 155 -3.66 16.53 5.57
N LYS A 156 -4.35 16.72 6.70
CA LYS A 156 -5.80 16.94 6.75
C LYS A 156 -6.14 18.39 6.44
N ASP A 157 -5.34 19.30 7.00
CA ASP A 157 -5.42 20.75 6.84
C ASP A 157 -4.05 21.36 7.18
N MET A 158 -3.94 22.69 7.15
CA MET A 158 -2.70 23.43 7.42
C MET A 158 -2.08 23.16 8.81
N SER A 159 -2.85 22.61 9.76
CA SER A 159 -2.44 22.43 11.16
C SER A 159 -2.40 20.96 11.60
N ALA A 160 -2.97 20.06 10.80
CA ALA A 160 -3.19 18.68 11.20
C ALA A 160 -2.70 17.69 10.14
N PHE A 161 -1.92 16.71 10.61
CA PHE A 161 -1.45 15.58 9.82
C PHE A 161 -1.88 14.29 10.50
N GLY A 162 -2.17 13.25 9.72
CA GLY A 162 -2.53 11.96 10.29
C GLY A 162 -2.77 10.90 9.24
N MET A 163 -3.39 9.81 9.67
CA MET A 163 -3.82 8.74 8.77
C MET A 163 -5.28 8.96 8.38
N ALA A 164 -5.52 9.21 7.10
CA ALA A 164 -6.83 9.11 6.47
C ALA A 164 -7.15 7.64 6.18
N ALA A 165 -8.37 7.23 6.51
CA ALA A 165 -8.94 5.94 6.13
C ALA A 165 -10.17 6.20 5.25
N ILE A 166 -10.09 5.76 4.00
CA ILE A 166 -11.19 5.84 3.04
C ILE A 166 -11.81 4.44 2.92
N ARG A 167 -13.05 4.30 3.37
CA ARG A 167 -13.77 3.02 3.38
C ARG A 167 -14.32 2.68 2.00
N ILE A 168 -14.12 1.45 1.54
CA ILE A 168 -14.46 0.94 0.21
C ILE A 168 -15.33 -0.32 0.35
N ASP A 169 -16.61 -0.14 0.66
CA ASP A 169 -17.57 -1.27 0.75
C ASP A 169 -18.16 -1.65 -0.61
N GLN A 170 -18.12 -0.73 -1.58
CA GLN A 170 -18.66 -0.88 -2.93
C GLN A 170 -17.57 -0.56 -3.95
N ALA A 171 -17.90 -0.60 -5.25
CA ALA A 171 -16.97 -0.18 -6.28
C ALA A 171 -16.42 1.23 -5.96
N PRO A 172 -15.11 1.47 -6.13
CA PRO A 172 -14.50 2.78 -5.97
C PRO A 172 -15.27 3.87 -6.72
N ARG A 173 -15.37 5.05 -6.11
CA ARG A 173 -16.00 6.23 -6.68
C ARG A 173 -15.20 7.46 -6.29
N ASP A 174 -15.41 8.56 -7.00
CA ASP A 174 -14.69 9.80 -6.72
C ASP A 174 -15.15 10.41 -5.38
N ASP A 175 -14.25 11.17 -4.75
CA ASP A 175 -14.52 12.01 -3.58
C ASP A 175 -15.17 11.26 -2.41
N MET A 176 -14.60 10.11 -2.05
CA MET A 176 -15.07 9.31 -0.92
C MET A 176 -14.67 9.96 0.42
N PRO A 177 -15.52 9.84 1.46
CA PRO A 177 -15.23 10.43 2.76
C PRO A 177 -14.04 9.73 3.44
N ALA A 178 -13.17 10.53 4.06
CA ALA A 178 -12.05 10.07 4.85
C ALA A 178 -12.34 10.19 6.36
N VAL A 179 -12.05 9.12 7.10
CA VAL A 179 -11.99 9.12 8.56
C VAL A 179 -10.56 9.34 9.02
N TRP A 180 -10.34 10.29 9.93
CA TRP A 180 -9.00 10.74 10.30
C TRP A 180 -8.56 10.25 11.67
N SER A 181 -7.35 9.70 11.72
CA SER A 181 -6.65 9.37 12.95
C SER A 181 -5.38 10.22 13.05
N LEU A 182 -5.46 11.34 13.76
CA LEU A 182 -4.43 12.37 13.79
C LEU A 182 -3.13 11.93 14.49
N TYR A 183 -2.01 12.44 14.00
CA TYR A 183 -0.70 12.30 14.64
C TYR A 183 -0.39 13.53 15.50
N PRO A 184 0.54 13.42 16.46
CA PRO A 184 0.98 14.58 17.24
C PRO A 184 1.60 15.69 16.38
N ASN A 185 2.28 15.34 15.28
CA ASN A 185 2.89 16.27 14.34
C ASN A 185 2.97 15.64 12.93
N GLY A 186 3.31 16.44 11.93
CA GLY A 186 3.56 16.00 10.55
C GLY A 186 4.79 15.10 10.42
N LEU A 187 4.75 14.21 9.43
CA LEU A 187 5.83 13.29 9.11
C LEU A 187 5.80 12.94 7.61
N SER A 188 6.94 13.11 6.92
CA SER A 188 7.07 12.71 5.51
C SER A 188 8.46 12.11 5.25
N PRO A 189 8.56 10.87 4.74
CA PRO A 189 7.46 9.91 4.58
C PRO A 189 6.96 9.40 5.94
N ALA A 190 5.71 8.96 6.01
CA ALA A 190 5.12 8.30 7.18
C ALA A 190 4.79 6.84 6.84
N PRO A 191 5.74 5.89 7.01
CA PRO A 191 5.50 4.49 6.65
C PRO A 191 4.27 3.90 7.36
N ILE A 192 3.50 3.13 6.58
CA ILE A 192 2.30 2.45 7.03
C ILE A 192 2.19 1.08 6.36
N ALA A 193 1.64 0.11 7.07
CA ALA A 193 1.22 -1.18 6.54
C ALA A 193 -0.06 -1.64 7.24
N ALA A 194 -0.82 -2.51 6.58
CA ALA A 194 -2.04 -3.07 7.15
C ALA A 194 -2.24 -4.50 6.69
N THR A 195 -2.90 -5.30 7.53
CA THR A 195 -3.23 -6.68 7.22
C THR A 195 -4.35 -6.76 6.18
N GLN A 196 -4.36 -7.84 5.41
CA GLN A 196 -5.39 -8.13 4.41
C GLN A 196 -6.02 -9.51 4.65
N GLY A 197 -7.33 -9.63 4.49
CA GLY A 197 -8.08 -10.87 4.60
C GLY A 197 -8.33 -11.36 6.03
N VAL A 198 -8.07 -10.55 7.05
CA VAL A 198 -8.23 -10.92 8.48
C VAL A 198 -9.02 -9.86 9.25
N SER A 199 -9.77 -10.30 10.25
CA SER A 199 -10.53 -9.43 11.16
C SER A 199 -10.12 -9.71 12.62
N PRO A 200 -9.84 -8.68 13.44
CA PRO A 200 -9.84 -7.27 13.08
C PRO A 200 -8.69 -6.90 12.11
N ILE A 201 -8.86 -5.81 11.38
CA ILE A 201 -7.80 -5.25 10.53
C ILE A 201 -6.76 -4.62 11.45
N HIS A 202 -5.52 -5.08 11.34
CA HIS A 202 -4.39 -4.50 12.08
C HIS A 202 -3.62 -3.54 11.19
N VAL A 203 -3.13 -2.47 11.80
CA VAL A 203 -2.37 -1.41 11.13
C VAL A 203 -1.09 -1.16 11.93
N ALA A 204 0.02 -1.15 11.22
CA ALA A 204 1.31 -0.70 11.71
C ALA A 204 1.60 0.65 11.07
N ARG A 205 1.66 1.72 11.88
CA ARG A 205 1.89 3.08 11.39
C ARG A 205 3.04 3.75 12.13
N VAL A 206 3.82 4.53 11.42
CA VAL A 206 4.87 5.38 12.02
C VAL A 206 4.30 6.77 12.25
N ARG A 207 4.50 7.28 13.47
CA ARG A 207 4.12 8.65 13.84
C ARG A 207 5.16 9.29 14.74
N PRO A 208 5.22 10.63 14.82
CA PRO A 208 5.93 11.32 15.90
C PRO A 208 5.37 10.91 17.27
N THR A 209 6.26 10.84 18.27
CA THR A 209 5.90 10.56 19.67
C THR A 209 5.25 11.76 20.34
N ALA A 210 5.65 12.98 19.95
CA ALA A 210 5.17 14.23 20.53
C ALA A 210 5.07 15.35 19.46
N ARG A 211 4.59 16.52 19.87
CA ARG A 211 4.31 17.66 18.96
C ARG A 211 5.58 18.39 18.55
N GLU A 212 6.62 18.33 19.37
CA GLU A 212 7.85 19.09 19.21
C GLU A 212 8.57 18.69 17.91
N PRO A 213 9.07 19.66 17.12
CA PRO A 213 9.88 19.35 15.94
C PRO A 213 11.08 18.47 16.29
N GLY A 214 11.31 17.42 15.50
CA GLY A 214 12.41 16.48 15.73
C GLY A 214 12.16 15.47 16.86
N SER A 215 10.94 15.40 17.41
CA SER A 215 10.54 14.32 18.33
C SER A 215 10.87 12.94 17.73
N PRO A 216 11.27 11.96 18.57
CA PRO A 216 11.43 10.58 18.11
C PRO A 216 10.17 10.08 17.41
N LEU A 217 10.34 9.13 16.49
CA LEU A 217 9.26 8.44 15.84
C LEU A 217 8.97 7.13 16.57
N ALA A 218 7.72 6.71 16.57
CA ALA A 218 7.31 5.41 17.08
C ALA A 218 6.60 4.61 15.98
N LEU A 219 6.93 3.31 15.90
CA LEU A 219 6.11 2.33 15.22
C LEU A 219 4.98 1.91 16.17
N GLU A 220 3.77 2.33 15.86
CA GLU A 220 2.57 2.06 16.64
C GLU A 220 1.74 0.97 15.94
N LEU A 221 1.37 -0.05 16.70
CA LEU A 221 0.43 -1.08 16.26
C LEU A 221 -0.94 -0.77 16.84
N GLY A 222 -1.95 -0.97 16.01
CA GLY A 222 -3.34 -0.85 16.39
C GLY A 222 -4.24 -1.60 15.44
N GLN A 223 -5.53 -1.35 15.58
CA GLN A 223 -6.56 -1.93 14.73
C GLN A 223 -7.52 -0.86 14.23
N LEU A 224 -8.21 -1.12 13.12
CA LEU A 224 -9.31 -0.27 12.68
C LEU A 224 -10.61 -0.68 13.36
N ASP A 225 -11.41 0.31 13.76
CA ASP A 225 -12.84 0.09 14.02
C ASP A 225 -13.63 -0.02 12.70
N ALA A 226 -14.94 -0.24 12.81
CA ALA A 226 -15.80 -0.39 11.63
C ALA A 226 -15.81 0.87 10.74
N GLU A 227 -15.61 2.07 11.30
CA GLU A 227 -15.58 3.31 10.53
C GLU A 227 -14.19 3.63 9.97
N GLY A 228 -13.16 2.85 10.31
CA GLY A 228 -11.78 3.10 9.90
C GLY A 228 -10.99 4.00 10.85
N ARG A 229 -11.48 4.27 12.07
CA ARG A 229 -10.67 4.95 13.09
C ARG A 229 -9.63 3.98 13.63
N PHE A 230 -8.41 4.47 13.78
CA PHE A 230 -7.32 3.72 14.39
C PHE A 230 -7.45 3.67 15.90
N GLN A 231 -7.46 2.46 16.45
CA GLN A 231 -7.45 2.18 17.89
C GLN A 231 -6.05 1.69 18.28
N PRO A 232 -5.24 2.53 18.97
CA PRO A 232 -3.88 2.15 19.36
C PRO A 232 -3.89 0.99 20.34
N ARG A 233 -2.93 0.06 20.18
CA ARG A 233 -2.78 -1.11 21.05
C ARG A 233 -1.43 -1.13 21.75
N CYS A 234 -0.34 -0.96 21.01
CA CYS A 234 0.99 -0.95 21.58
C CYS A 234 1.99 -0.15 20.75
N LEU A 235 3.02 0.36 21.40
CA LEU A 235 4.22 0.88 20.75
C LEU A 235 5.20 -0.29 20.57
N ALA A 236 5.49 -0.65 19.33
CA ALA A 236 6.41 -1.75 19.04
C ALA A 236 7.86 -1.31 19.28
N VAL A 237 8.24 -0.13 18.79
CA VAL A 237 9.60 0.40 18.88
C VAL A 237 9.62 1.91 18.67
N GLU A 238 10.53 2.60 19.34
CA GLU A 238 10.88 4.00 19.09
C GLU A 238 12.21 4.11 18.33
N GLY A 239 12.33 5.11 17.46
CA GLY A 239 13.51 5.31 16.64
C GLY A 239 13.59 6.70 16.01
N LYS A 240 14.76 7.03 15.46
CA LYS A 240 14.97 8.32 14.78
C LYS A 240 14.38 8.36 13.37
N SER A 241 14.28 7.21 12.70
CA SER A 241 13.76 7.09 11.34
C SER A 241 13.27 5.69 11.05
N PHE A 242 12.26 5.61 10.18
CA PHE A 242 11.72 4.37 9.64
C PHE A 242 11.67 4.49 8.12
N LYS A 243 12.11 3.45 7.40
CA LYS A 243 12.10 3.43 5.93
C LYS A 243 11.01 2.52 5.36
N HIS A 244 10.83 1.36 5.98
CA HIS A 244 9.85 0.35 5.56
C HIS A 244 9.16 -0.21 6.79
N VAL A 245 7.89 -0.55 6.61
CA VAL A 245 7.06 -1.26 7.59
C VAL A 245 6.23 -2.27 6.81
N ALA A 246 6.10 -3.47 7.35
CA ALA A 246 5.17 -4.50 6.91
C ALA A 246 4.53 -5.14 8.13
N VAL A 247 3.28 -5.58 7.98
CA VAL A 247 2.55 -6.31 9.02
C VAL A 247 1.75 -7.42 8.36
N GLU A 248 1.83 -8.61 8.92
CA GLU A 248 1.06 -9.78 8.48
C GLU A 248 0.48 -10.50 9.70
N ALA A 249 -0.74 -11.02 9.54
CA ALA A 249 -1.36 -11.83 10.59
C ALA A 249 -1.03 -13.30 10.38
N ASP A 250 -0.66 -13.97 11.47
CA ASP A 250 -0.49 -15.41 11.52
C ASP A 250 -1.84 -16.10 11.78
N ARG A 251 -1.91 -17.41 11.53
CA ARG A 251 -3.15 -18.20 11.65
C ARG A 251 -3.66 -18.29 13.08
N ASP A 252 -2.77 -18.21 14.06
CA ASP A 252 -3.11 -18.21 15.48
C ASP A 252 -3.53 -16.82 16.00
N GLY A 253 -3.54 -15.82 15.13
CA GLY A 253 -3.87 -14.44 15.45
C GLY A 253 -2.69 -13.59 15.89
N SER A 254 -1.46 -14.12 15.98
CA SER A 254 -0.26 -13.31 16.21
C SER A 254 0.04 -12.39 15.04
N LEU A 255 0.80 -11.32 15.25
CA LEU A 255 1.26 -10.42 14.18
C LEU A 255 2.75 -10.57 13.96
N TRP A 256 3.14 -10.78 12.71
CA TRP A 256 4.50 -10.56 12.25
C TRP A 256 4.65 -9.10 11.82
N ILE A 257 5.62 -8.42 12.40
CA ILE A 257 6.00 -7.06 11.99
C ILE A 257 7.43 -7.09 11.46
N ALA A 258 7.64 -6.40 10.34
CA ALA A 258 8.96 -6.17 9.80
C ALA A 258 9.16 -4.67 9.59
N TYR A 259 10.31 -4.14 10.00
CA TYR A 259 10.59 -2.71 9.86
C TYR A 259 12.08 -2.43 9.69
N THR A 260 12.38 -1.33 9.02
CA THR A 260 13.77 -0.88 8.78
C THR A 260 13.99 0.48 9.42
N THR A 261 15.01 0.57 10.28
CA THR A 261 15.50 1.82 10.87
C THR A 261 16.92 2.13 10.38
N GLY A 262 17.55 3.18 10.92
CA GLY A 262 18.98 3.43 10.69
C GLY A 262 19.91 2.34 11.25
N ALA A 263 19.44 1.52 12.19
CA ALA A 263 20.25 0.46 12.82
C ALA A 263 20.21 -0.87 12.05
N GLY A 264 19.22 -1.08 11.19
CA GLY A 264 19.05 -2.33 10.45
C GLY A 264 17.59 -2.63 10.12
N THR A 265 17.35 -3.86 9.69
CA THR A 265 16.02 -4.43 9.45
C THR A 265 15.73 -5.47 10.52
N PHE A 266 14.54 -5.39 11.11
CA PHE A 266 14.09 -6.25 12.20
C PHE A 266 12.81 -6.96 11.78
N ILE A 267 12.63 -8.18 12.27
CA ILE A 267 11.42 -8.97 12.12
C ILE A 267 11.08 -9.51 13.51
N GLU A 268 9.84 -9.28 13.94
CA GLU A 268 9.38 -9.67 15.27
C GLU A 268 7.97 -10.25 15.17
N GLN A 269 7.68 -11.21 16.04
CA GLN A 269 6.32 -11.70 16.25
C GLN A 269 5.78 -11.05 17.54
N ARG A 270 4.56 -10.51 17.48
CA ARG A 270 3.88 -9.88 18.60
C ARG A 270 2.53 -10.58 18.81
N ALA A 271 2.23 -10.92 20.05
CA ALA A 271 0.90 -11.41 20.40
C ALA A 271 -0.13 -10.27 20.24
N VAL A 272 -1.35 -10.60 19.80
CA VAL A 272 -2.44 -9.62 19.67
C VAL A 272 -3.20 -9.42 20.98
N GLY A 273 -2.99 -10.29 21.97
CA GLY A 273 -3.51 -10.15 23.33
C GLY A 273 -2.52 -9.49 24.30
N PRO A 274 -3.01 -8.91 25.40
CA PRO A 274 -2.18 -8.57 26.56
C PRO A 274 -1.56 -9.81 27.22
#